data_AF-A0A9E3TSN1-F1
#
_entry.id   AF-A0A9E3TSN1-F1
#
_cell.length_a   1.000
_cell.length_b   1.000
_cell.length_c   1.000
_cell.angle_alpha   90.00
_cell.angle_beta   90.00
_cell.angle_gamma   90.00
#
_symmetry.space_group_name_H-M   'P 1'
#
loop_
_entity.id
_entity.type
_entity.pdbx_description
1 polymer ?
#
loop_
_entity_poly.entity_id
_entity_poly.type
_entity_poly.pdbx_seq_one_letter_code
_entity_poly.pdbx_strand_id
1 'polypeptide(L)'
;MTLTVVNNATCTFCGCVCDDIELHADETNILKAKKACVLGTAWFLNHSAEHKYPDALVDGREATLDEAIEAAATHLHAANMPLVYGMSNTTCEAQRECVALADLLGGLLDSHTSL
;
A
#
# COMPACT_ATOMS: atom_id res chain seq x y z
N MET A 1 -28.18 2.23 6.12
CA MET A 1 -26.85 2.56 5.56
C MET A 1 -26.60 4.03 5.82
N THR A 2 -25.63 4.33 6.68
CA THR A 2 -25.28 5.71 7.03
C THR A 2 -24.22 6.18 6.04
N LEU A 3 -24.52 7.24 5.30
CA LEU A 3 -23.56 7.86 4.40
C LEU A 3 -22.62 8.76 5.21
N THR A 4 -21.32 8.50 5.12
CA THR A 4 -20.28 9.34 5.71
C THR A 4 -19.66 10.22 4.63
N VAL A 5 -19.55 11.52 4.91
CA VAL A 5 -18.89 12.48 4.02
C VAL A 5 -17.58 12.90 4.63
N VAL A 6 -16.47 12.62 3.94
CA VAL A 6 -15.12 13.04 4.30
C VAL A 6 -14.71 14.19 3.38
N ASN A 7 -14.45 15.35 3.97
CA ASN A 7 -13.94 16.52 3.24
C ASN A 7 -12.42 16.57 3.34
N ASN A 8 -11.78 17.21 2.35
CA ASN A 8 -10.33 17.42 2.29
C ASN A 8 -9.53 16.11 2.39
N ALA A 9 -10.01 15.06 1.72
CA ALA A 9 -9.26 13.83 1.60
C ALA A 9 -8.09 14.02 0.61
N THR A 10 -6.94 13.44 0.96
CA THR A 10 -5.75 13.47 0.10
C THR A 10 -5.78 12.34 -0.92
N CYS A 11 -5.64 12.69 -2.20
CA CYS A 11 -5.48 11.73 -3.28
C CYS A 11 -4.02 11.26 -3.37
N THR A 12 -3.80 9.96 -3.20
CA THR A 12 -2.46 9.33 -3.21
C THR A 12 -2.14 8.61 -4.52
N PHE A 13 -2.81 8.95 -5.63
CA PHE A 13 -2.59 8.27 -6.90
C PHE A 13 -1.32 8.72 -7.62
N CYS A 14 -1.11 10.04 -7.76
CA CYS A 14 0.05 10.62 -8.43
C CYS A 14 0.73 11.68 -7.56
N GLY A 15 1.86 12.21 -8.03
CA GLY A 15 2.64 13.22 -7.31
C GLY A 15 1.98 14.60 -7.15
N CYS A 16 0.74 14.81 -7.61
CA CYS A 16 0.03 16.07 -7.36
C CYS A 16 -0.51 16.19 -5.93
N VAL A 17 -0.83 15.05 -5.29
CA VAL A 17 -1.26 14.98 -3.88
C VAL A 17 -2.41 15.95 -3.55
N CYS A 18 -3.41 16.05 -4.43
CA CYS A 18 -4.56 16.95 -4.22
C CYS A 18 -5.26 16.61 -2.90
N ASP A 19 -5.50 17.60 -2.05
CA ASP A 19 -5.96 17.46 -0.67
C ASP A 19 -7.38 18.00 -0.44
N ASP A 20 -8.12 18.29 -1.50
CA ASP A 20 -9.44 18.94 -1.44
C ASP A 20 -10.59 18.01 -1.89
N ILE A 21 -10.33 16.70 -1.94
CA ILE A 21 -11.28 15.69 -2.41
C ILE A 21 -12.39 15.50 -1.38
N GLU A 22 -13.64 15.46 -1.85
CA GLU A 22 -14.81 15.14 -1.04
C GLU A 22 -15.24 13.69 -1.35
N LEU A 23 -15.09 12.80 -0.37
CA LEU A 23 -15.44 11.38 -0.48
C LEU A 23 -16.76 11.09 0.22
N HIS A 24 -17.61 10.31 -0.44
CA HIS A 24 -18.85 9.79 0.14
C HIS A 24 -18.69 8.30 0.26
N ALA A 25 -18.74 7.77 1.48
CA ALA A 25 -18.55 6.36 1.76
C ALA A 25 -19.71 5.81 2.58
N ASP A 26 -19.97 4.51 2.43
CA ASP A 26 -20.73 3.75 3.41
C ASP A 26 -19.75 3.05 4.38
N GLU A 27 -20.19 1.99 5.05
CA GLU A 27 -19.36 1.25 6.02
C GLU A 27 -18.19 0.51 5.39
N THR A 28 -18.26 0.18 4.10
CA THR A 28 -17.30 -0.72 3.44
C THR A 28 -16.71 -0.17 2.15
N ASN A 29 -17.36 0.79 1.49
CA ASN A 29 -16.98 1.26 0.16
C ASN A 29 -17.03 2.79 0.03
N ILE A 30 -16.14 3.31 -0.81
CA ILE A 30 -16.21 4.69 -1.29
C ILE A 30 -17.13 4.72 -2.51
N LEU A 31 -18.25 5.41 -2.39
CA LEU A 31 -19.32 5.45 -3.40
C LEU A 31 -19.18 6.63 -4.37
N LYS A 32 -18.50 7.71 -3.95
CA LYS A 32 -18.31 8.91 -4.76
C LYS A 32 -17.05 9.65 -4.35
N ALA A 33 -16.34 10.19 -5.34
CA ALA A 33 -15.24 11.14 -5.15
C ALA A 33 -15.52 12.41 -5.97
N LYS A 34 -15.73 13.56 -5.32
CA LYS A 34 -15.85 14.85 -6.01
C LYS A 34 -14.50 15.55 -6.05
N LYS A 35 -14.30 16.36 -7.11
CA LYS A 35 -13.05 17.07 -7.45
C LYS A 35 -11.84 16.18 -7.78
N ALA A 36 -11.98 14.87 -7.66
CA ALA A 36 -10.98 13.94 -8.18
C ALA A 36 -10.95 14.00 -9.71
N CYS A 37 -9.75 13.95 -10.30
CA CYS A 37 -9.59 13.72 -11.74
C CYS A 37 -9.96 12.27 -12.11
N VAL A 38 -9.83 11.89 -13.38
CA VAL A 38 -10.14 10.52 -13.84
C VAL A 38 -9.30 9.47 -13.10
N LEU A 39 -8.03 9.77 -12.82
CA LEU A 39 -7.11 8.88 -12.12
C LEU A 39 -7.48 8.72 -10.65
N GLY A 40 -7.73 9.83 -9.94
CA GLY A 40 -8.17 9.80 -8.54
C GLY A 40 -9.55 9.15 -8.38
N THR A 41 -10.45 9.35 -9.34
CA THR A 41 -11.76 8.67 -9.34
C THR A 41 -11.59 7.15 -9.47
N ALA A 42 -10.74 6.68 -10.39
CA ALA A 42 -10.43 5.27 -10.52
C ALA A 42 -9.76 4.70 -9.26
N TRP A 43 -8.84 5.46 -8.64
CA TRP A 43 -8.19 5.09 -7.39
C TRP A 43 -9.21 4.88 -6.27
N PHE A 44 -10.09 5.83 -6.02
CA PHE A 44 -11.04 5.74 -4.90
C PHE A 44 -12.17 4.73 -5.12
N LEU A 45 -12.67 4.58 -6.36
CA LEU A 45 -13.89 3.80 -6.61
C LEU A 45 -13.65 2.33 -6.99
N ASN A 46 -12.43 1.95 -7.38
CA ASN A 46 -12.14 0.57 -7.83
C ASN A 46 -11.42 -0.28 -6.78
N HIS A 47 -11.15 0.26 -5.59
CA HIS A 47 -10.65 -0.53 -4.46
C HIS A 47 -11.83 -0.94 -3.58
N SER A 48 -11.84 -2.20 -3.18
CA SER A 48 -12.87 -2.77 -2.31
C SER A 48 -12.24 -3.26 -1.01
N ALA A 49 -12.95 -3.08 0.10
CA ALA A 49 -12.60 -3.68 1.38
C ALA A 49 -12.98 -5.18 1.45
N GLU A 50 -13.50 -5.77 0.36
CA GLU A 50 -13.81 -7.19 0.30
C GLU A 50 -12.54 -8.03 0.45
N HIS A 51 -12.52 -8.89 1.47
CA HIS A 51 -11.46 -9.86 1.73
C HIS A 51 -11.57 -11.04 0.75
N LYS A 52 -11.10 -10.84 -0.49
CA LYS A 52 -11.17 -11.84 -1.57
C LYS A 52 -10.00 -12.81 -1.59
N TYR A 53 -8.90 -12.46 -0.95
CA TYR A 53 -7.64 -13.19 -1.00
C TYR A 53 -7.12 -13.39 0.42
N PRO A 54 -6.39 -14.50 0.68
CA PRO A 54 -5.73 -14.68 1.96
C PRO A 54 -4.72 -13.57 2.21
N ASP A 55 -4.49 -13.26 3.49
CA ASP A 55 -3.58 -12.18 3.90
C ASP A 55 -2.13 -12.46 3.48
N ALA A 56 -1.76 -13.73 3.36
CA ALA A 56 -0.46 -14.14 2.88
C ALA A 56 -0.48 -15.49 2.16
N LEU A 57 0.52 -15.68 1.29
CA LEU A 57 0.83 -16.94 0.64
C LEU A 57 2.32 -17.26 0.83
N VAL A 58 2.65 -18.51 1.18
CA VAL A 58 4.01 -19.05 1.16
C VAL A 58 4.04 -20.20 0.16
N ASP A 59 4.91 -20.11 -0.85
CA ASP A 59 4.99 -21.09 -1.95
C ASP A 59 3.62 -21.41 -2.61
N GLY A 60 2.79 -20.38 -2.76
CA GLY A 60 1.46 -20.48 -3.36
C GLY A 60 0.39 -21.12 -2.48
N ARG A 61 0.67 -21.35 -1.20
CA ARG A 61 -0.28 -21.87 -0.21
C ARG A 61 -0.64 -20.80 0.80
N GLU A 62 -1.90 -20.78 1.20
CA GLU A 62 -2.38 -19.91 2.28
C GLU A 62 -1.57 -20.13 3.55
N ALA A 63 -1.15 -19.01 4.16
CA ALA A 63 -0.35 -18.97 5.36
C ALA A 63 -0.84 -17.82 6.25
N THR A 64 -0.55 -17.94 7.55
CA THR A 64 -0.73 -16.83 8.48
C THR A 64 0.29 -15.73 8.21
N LEU A 65 0.00 -14.52 8.70
CA LEU A 65 0.92 -13.39 8.61
C LEU A 65 2.27 -13.71 9.28
N ASP A 66 2.25 -14.35 10.45
CA ASP A 66 3.47 -14.70 11.19
C ASP A 66 4.33 -15.72 10.43
N GLU A 67 3.70 -16.74 9.82
CA GLU A 67 4.41 -17.72 8.98
C GLU A 67 5.07 -17.06 7.76
N ALA A 68 4.36 -16.13 7.11
CA ALA A 68 4.88 -15.39 5.97
C ALA A 68 6.04 -14.47 6.35
N ILE A 69 5.96 -13.80 7.51
CA ILE A 69 7.04 -12.97 8.04
C ILE A 69 8.28 -13.82 8.32
N GLU A 70 8.13 -14.96 9.00
CA GLU A 70 9.26 -15.85 9.32
C GLU A 70 9.92 -16.40 8.05
N ALA A 71 9.13 -16.79 7.05
CA ALA A 71 9.63 -17.23 5.76
C ALA A 71 10.43 -16.12 5.05
N ALA A 72 9.87 -14.89 4.99
CA ALA A 72 10.53 -13.74 4.39
C ALA A 72 11.86 -13.41 5.12
N ALA A 73 11.85 -13.39 6.45
CA ALA A 73 13.04 -13.14 7.26
C ALA A 73 14.14 -14.18 7.01
N THR A 74 13.77 -15.47 6.93
CA THR A 74 14.69 -16.56 6.61
C THR A 74 15.35 -16.36 5.25
N HIS A 75 14.58 -16.00 4.22
CA HIS A 75 15.11 -15.74 2.88
C HIS A 75 16.03 -14.52 2.84
N LEU A 76 15.64 -13.43 3.49
CA LEU A 76 16.43 -12.20 3.54
C LEU A 76 17.74 -12.41 4.31
N HIS A 77 17.73 -13.18 5.40
CA HIS A 77 18.93 -13.49 6.18
C HIS A 77 19.94 -14.34 5.41
N ALA A 78 19.46 -15.28 4.59
CA ALA A 78 20.31 -16.14 3.78
C ALA A 78 20.83 -15.45 2.50
N ALA A 79 20.26 -14.31 2.11
CA ALA A 79 20.60 -13.62 0.87
C ALA A 79 21.98 -12.95 0.92
N ASN A 80 22.74 -13.05 -0.17
CA ASN A 80 24.05 -12.39 -0.27
C ASN A 80 23.97 -10.91 -0.67
N MET A 81 22.91 -10.50 -1.37
CA MET A 81 22.69 -9.14 -1.87
C MET A 81 21.19 -8.86 -2.01
N PRO A 82 20.44 -8.78 -0.90
CA PRO A 82 19.00 -8.55 -0.95
C PRO A 82 18.68 -7.14 -1.47
N LEU A 83 17.56 -7.02 -2.20
CA LEU A 83 17.02 -5.76 -2.69
C LEU A 83 15.65 -5.50 -2.05
N VAL A 84 15.51 -4.36 -1.38
CA VAL A 84 14.24 -3.81 -0.93
C VAL A 84 13.76 -2.82 -2.00
N TYR A 85 12.71 -3.16 -2.74
CA TYR A 85 12.25 -2.40 -3.90
C TYR A 85 10.79 -1.94 -3.79
N GLY A 86 10.49 -0.75 -4.31
CA GLY A 86 9.12 -0.28 -4.56
C GLY A 86 8.75 0.98 -3.79
N MET A 87 7.83 0.86 -2.82
CA MET A 87 7.47 1.87 -1.81
C MET A 87 6.88 3.23 -2.29
N SER A 88 6.80 3.56 -3.58
CA SER A 88 6.36 4.92 -3.97
C SER A 88 4.88 5.23 -3.66
N ASN A 89 4.06 4.22 -3.37
CA ASN A 89 2.66 4.34 -2.95
C ASN A 89 2.42 3.92 -1.49
N THR A 90 3.47 3.94 -0.65
CA THR A 90 3.34 3.72 0.80
C THR A 90 3.65 4.99 1.58
N THR A 91 3.41 4.97 2.88
CA THR A 91 3.67 6.12 3.76
C THR A 91 5.18 6.33 3.99
N CYS A 92 5.56 7.55 4.39
CA CYS A 92 6.94 7.85 4.77
C CYS A 92 7.40 7.02 5.97
N GLU A 93 6.50 6.70 6.90
CA GLU A 93 6.75 5.83 8.04
C GLU A 93 7.16 4.43 7.59
N ALA A 94 6.41 3.82 6.66
CA ALA A 94 6.78 2.52 6.12
C ALA A 94 8.09 2.58 5.30
N GLN A 95 8.32 3.64 4.54
CA GLN A 95 9.60 3.85 3.84
C GLN A 95 10.79 3.90 4.80
N ARG A 96 10.64 4.54 5.97
CA ARG A 96 11.69 4.58 7.00
C ARG A 96 12.04 3.20 7.54
N GLU A 97 11.03 2.36 7.76
CA GLU A 97 11.26 0.96 8.17
C GLU A 97 11.95 0.15 7.06
N CYS A 98 11.60 0.38 5.79
CA CYS A 98 12.28 -0.26 4.66
C CYS A 98 13.76 0.16 4.55
N VAL A 99 14.10 1.43 4.80
CA VAL A 99 15.48 1.91 4.87
C VAL A 99 16.24 1.21 6.00
N ALA A 100 15.67 1.17 7.20
CA ALA A 100 16.28 0.52 8.35
C ALA A 100 16.50 -0.98 8.12
N LEU A 101 15.55 -1.64 7.45
CA LEU A 101 15.66 -3.04 7.06
C LEU A 101 16.79 -3.25 6.03
N ALA A 102 16.88 -2.41 4.99
CA ALA A 102 17.95 -2.50 4.00
C ALA A 102 19.34 -2.31 4.65
N ASP A 103 19.48 -1.36 5.57
CA ASP A 103 20.70 -1.15 6.35
C ASP A 103 21.07 -2.38 7.19
N LEU A 104 20.09 -2.98 7.90
CA LEU A 104 20.29 -4.18 8.72
C LEU A 104 20.75 -5.38 7.88
N LEU A 105 20.20 -5.51 6.67
CA LEU A 105 20.53 -6.58 5.74
C LEU A 105 21.88 -6.36 5.02
N GLY A 106 22.43 -5.15 5.06
CA GLY A 106 23.52 -4.75 4.16
C GLY A 106 23.10 -4.82 2.68
N GLY A 107 21.82 -4.58 2.42
CA GLY A 107 21.19 -4.75 1.11
C GLY A 107 21.12 -3.47 0.28
N LEU A 108 20.45 -3.58 -0.86
CA LEU A 108 20.12 -2.46 -1.74
C LEU A 108 18.70 -1.95 -1.44
N LEU A 109 18.49 -0.66 -1.63
CA LEU A 109 17.19 -0.02 -1.55
C LEU A 109 16.94 0.74 -2.85
N ASP A 110 15.78 0.52 -3.47
CA ASP A 110 15.38 1.23 -4.68
C ASP A 110 13.86 1.42 -4.77
N SER A 111 13.39 2.37 -5.58
CA SER A 111 11.97 2.69 -5.75
C SER A 111 11.64 2.87 -7.23
N HIS A 112 10.35 2.83 -7.59
CA HIS A 112 9.97 3.28 -8.92
C HIS A 112 9.91 4.82 -8.91
N THR A 113 10.78 5.45 -9.71
CA THR A 113 10.98 6.90 -9.73
C THR A 113 9.83 7.69 -10.37
N SER A 114 8.90 7.01 -11.03
CA SER A 114 7.74 7.60 -11.68
C SER A 114 6.55 6.64 -11.65
N LEU A 115 5.35 7.20 -11.46
CA LEU A 115 4.05 6.56 -11.65
C LEU A 115 3.43 7.01 -12.99
#